data_AF-A0A672NX37-F1
#
_entry.id   AF-A0A672NX37-F1
#
_cell.length_a   1.000
_cell.length_b   1.000
_cell.length_c   1.000
_cell.angle_alpha   90.00
_cell.angle_beta   90.00
_cell.angle_gamma   90.00
#
_symmetry.space_group_name_H-M   'P 1'
#
loop_
_entity.id
_entity.type
_entity.pdbx_description
1 polymer ?
#
loop_
_entity_poly.entity_id
_entity_poly.type
_entity_poly.pdbx_seq_one_letter_code
_entity_poly.pdbx_strand_id
1 'polypeptide(L)'
;MSQRSERRGIHVDQSELLCKKGCGYYGNAAWQGLCSKCWREEYQRARQRQIQEDWALAEKLQREEEAAYVSSHSSSQTQPPQSQSQHSLATFSKFEEKKTNEKTRKVTTVKKFFSPSSRTAPKKESHEGKTPSPSITRQSSIETDRVSRDFVEFLKTLQKPGREIHKQSRGFIESMGNKKDLSAEELSECVQDFYQGMSDRLLNHFKGSSEKVDRVMDQVEKYIMTRLYKSVFCPETSDDEKKDLATQHRIRALHWVTIQMLCVPVDEEIPEVSDSVVKAITDIIEMDPKRVPRDKLACITSCSKHIFSAIRVTKNEPASADDFLPTLIYIVLKANPPRLQSNIQYITRFCNPSRLPGEQTHAYTFINSTMIILHTA
;
A
#
# COMPACT_ATOMS: atom_id res chain seq x y z
N MET A 1 27.91 -49.63 15.60
CA MET A 1 26.79 -48.96 16.31
C MET A 1 26.57 -47.64 15.61
N SER A 2 25.35 -47.33 15.11
CA SER A 2 25.11 -46.07 14.38
C SER A 2 24.44 -45.05 15.29
N GLN A 3 25.08 -43.90 15.50
CA GLN A 3 24.50 -42.80 16.28
C GLN A 3 23.51 -42.02 15.40
N ARG A 4 22.21 -42.15 15.68
CA ARG A 4 21.22 -41.21 15.16
C ARG A 4 21.49 -39.83 15.77
N SER A 5 21.89 -38.87 14.95
CA SER A 5 21.78 -37.46 15.32
C SER A 5 20.30 -37.10 15.35
N GLU A 6 19.77 -36.80 16.53
CA GLU A 6 18.38 -36.37 16.67
C GLU A 6 18.21 -34.97 16.07
N ARG A 7 17.40 -34.90 15.00
CA ARG A 7 17.08 -33.65 14.31
C ARG A 7 16.27 -32.76 15.26
N ARG A 8 16.86 -31.69 15.77
CA ARG A 8 16.14 -30.58 16.42
C ARG A 8 15.41 -29.76 15.35
N GLY A 9 14.38 -30.34 14.75
CA GLY A 9 13.46 -29.59 13.90
C GLY A 9 12.71 -28.55 14.73
N ILE A 10 12.45 -27.38 14.14
CA ILE A 10 11.58 -26.38 14.77
C ILE A 10 10.14 -26.90 14.63
N HIS A 11 9.67 -27.59 15.67
CA HIS A 11 8.29 -28.05 15.73
C HIS A 11 7.38 -26.88 16.08
N VAL A 12 6.88 -26.20 15.05
CA VAL A 12 5.76 -25.25 15.16
C VAL A 12 4.47 -26.07 15.11
N ASP A 13 3.64 -25.96 16.15
CA ASP A 13 2.35 -26.66 16.16
C ASP A 13 1.41 -26.02 15.12
N GLN A 14 0.59 -26.81 14.43
CA GLN A 14 -0.34 -26.28 13.41
C GLN A 14 -1.32 -25.25 14.00
N SER A 15 -1.62 -25.32 15.30
CA SER A 15 -2.42 -24.35 16.03
C SER A 15 -1.72 -22.99 16.24
N GLU A 16 -0.38 -22.94 16.29
CA GLU A 16 0.39 -21.68 16.43
C GLU A 16 0.41 -20.87 15.13
N LEU A 17 0.26 -21.54 13.98
CA LEU A 17 0.13 -20.89 12.67
C LEU A 17 -1.28 -20.33 12.42
N LEU A 18 -2.30 -20.80 13.14
CA LEU A 18 -3.68 -20.35 12.97
C LEU A 18 -3.91 -18.99 13.64
N CYS A 19 -4.88 -18.24 13.10
CA CYS A 19 -5.30 -16.96 13.67
C CYS A 19 -5.78 -17.15 15.11
N LYS A 20 -5.25 -16.36 16.05
CA LYS A 20 -5.60 -16.38 17.48
C LYS A 20 -7.09 -16.20 17.81
N LYS A 21 -7.93 -15.78 16.85
CA LYS A 21 -9.40 -15.77 16.99
C LYS A 21 -10.09 -17.08 16.57
N GLY A 22 -9.35 -18.15 16.30
CA GLY A 22 -9.91 -19.47 15.96
C GLY A 22 -10.66 -19.54 14.63
N CYS A 23 -10.55 -18.53 13.77
CA CYS A 23 -11.41 -18.35 12.59
C CYS A 23 -11.09 -19.27 11.40
N GLY A 24 -10.22 -20.28 11.55
CA GLY A 24 -9.82 -21.23 10.50
C GLY A 24 -8.84 -20.68 9.44
N TYR A 25 -8.44 -19.42 9.52
CA TYR A 25 -7.44 -18.80 8.64
C TYR A 25 -6.09 -18.67 9.37
N TYR A 26 -4.97 -18.71 8.63
CA TYR A 26 -3.63 -18.53 9.21
C TYR A 26 -3.38 -17.09 9.68
N GLY A 27 -2.64 -16.95 10.78
CA GLY A 27 -2.14 -15.68 11.31
C GLY A 27 -0.67 -15.44 10.95
N ASN A 28 -0.13 -14.27 11.28
CA ASN A 28 1.32 -14.03 11.22
C ASN A 28 1.79 -13.06 12.31
N ALA A 29 3.09 -13.04 12.60
CA ALA A 29 3.69 -12.24 13.66
C ALA A 29 3.53 -10.71 13.46
N ALA A 30 3.59 -10.22 12.22
CA ALA A 30 3.40 -8.80 11.91
C ALA A 30 1.98 -8.30 12.25
N TRP A 31 1.00 -9.20 12.26
CA TRP A 31 -0.37 -8.98 12.73
C TRP A 31 -0.64 -9.64 14.09
N GLN A 32 0.39 -9.77 14.93
CA GLN A 32 0.33 -10.29 16.31
C GLN A 32 -0.24 -11.72 16.46
N GLY A 33 -0.29 -12.50 15.37
CA GLY A 33 -0.93 -13.82 15.30
C GLY A 33 -2.37 -13.80 14.79
N LEU A 34 -2.83 -12.70 14.19
CA LEU A 34 -4.14 -12.60 13.54
C LEU A 34 -4.05 -12.74 12.02
N CYS A 35 -5.13 -13.20 11.38
CA CYS A 35 -5.24 -13.22 9.92
C CYS A 35 -5.57 -11.82 9.34
N SER A 36 -5.42 -11.65 8.03
CA SER A 36 -5.65 -10.39 7.30
C SER A 36 -7.05 -9.78 7.42
N LYS A 37 -8.04 -10.58 7.86
CA LYS A 37 -9.40 -10.15 8.19
C LYS A 37 -9.50 -9.72 9.67
N CYS A 38 -9.18 -10.63 10.59
CA CYS A 38 -9.30 -10.37 12.02
C CYS A 38 -8.37 -9.24 12.52
N TRP A 39 -7.19 -9.08 11.91
CA TRP A 39 -6.31 -7.93 12.14
C TRP A 39 -6.98 -6.61 11.76
N ARG A 40 -7.66 -6.57 10.61
CA ARG A 40 -8.36 -5.38 10.11
C ARG A 40 -9.52 -4.99 11.02
N GLU A 41 -10.30 -5.98 11.47
CA GLU A 41 -11.40 -5.80 12.44
C GLU A 41 -10.90 -5.27 13.80
N GLU A 42 -9.74 -5.72 14.29
CA GLU A 42 -9.13 -5.22 15.52
C GLU A 42 -8.57 -3.81 15.35
N TYR A 43 -7.83 -3.58 14.26
CA TYR A 43 -7.23 -2.29 13.93
C TYR A 43 -8.30 -1.21 13.75
N GLN A 44 -9.42 -1.51 13.08
CA GLN A 44 -10.57 -0.60 12.97
C GLN A 44 -11.21 -0.33 14.34
N ARG A 45 -11.38 -1.32 15.22
CA ARG A 45 -11.89 -1.12 16.59
C ARG A 45 -10.92 -0.38 17.52
N ALA A 46 -9.62 -0.48 17.28
CA ALA A 46 -8.61 0.29 17.99
C ALA A 46 -8.64 1.76 17.53
N ARG A 47 -8.58 1.99 16.21
CA ARG A 47 -8.69 3.32 15.57
C ARG A 47 -9.99 4.03 15.97
N GLN A 48 -11.13 3.33 16.01
CA GLN A 48 -12.41 3.89 16.46
C GLN A 48 -12.43 4.30 17.94
N ARG A 49 -11.81 3.52 18.84
CA ARG A 49 -11.68 3.90 20.26
C ARG A 49 -10.76 5.09 20.43
N GLN A 50 -9.60 5.09 19.77
CA GLN A 50 -8.68 6.22 19.80
C GLN A 50 -9.36 7.52 19.31
N ILE A 51 -10.12 7.48 18.22
CA ILE A 51 -10.91 8.63 17.73
C ILE A 51 -11.94 9.12 18.77
N GLN A 52 -12.56 8.21 19.54
CA GLN A 52 -13.50 8.58 20.61
C GLN A 52 -12.79 9.16 21.83
N GLU A 53 -11.62 8.64 22.19
CA GLU A 53 -10.77 9.10 23.29
C GLU A 53 -10.19 10.50 22.97
N ASP A 54 -9.67 10.70 21.76
CA ASP A 54 -9.20 12.00 21.25
C ASP A 54 -10.34 13.05 21.22
N TRP A 55 -11.55 12.65 20.80
CA TRP A 55 -12.72 13.54 20.79
C TRP A 55 -13.15 13.94 22.22
N ALA A 56 -13.20 12.98 23.15
CA ALA A 56 -13.54 13.26 24.55
C ALA A 56 -12.49 14.14 25.24
N LEU A 57 -11.20 13.97 24.90
CA LEU A 57 -10.12 14.84 25.37
C LEU A 57 -10.25 16.25 24.81
N ALA A 58 -10.55 16.41 23.52
CA ALA A 58 -10.79 17.71 22.89
C ALA A 58 -11.98 18.45 23.54
N GLU A 59 -13.10 17.76 23.80
CA GLU A 59 -14.25 18.35 24.48
C GLU A 59 -13.90 18.78 25.92
N LYS A 60 -13.12 17.98 26.66
CA LYS A 60 -12.64 18.33 28.00
C LYS A 60 -11.77 19.59 27.98
N LEU A 61 -10.79 19.66 27.06
CA LEU A 61 -9.90 20.81 26.92
C LEU A 61 -10.66 22.09 26.54
N GLN A 62 -11.65 22.00 25.65
CA GLN A 62 -12.47 23.16 25.30
C GLN A 62 -13.28 23.68 26.49
N ARG A 63 -13.87 22.80 27.32
CA ARG A 63 -14.57 23.22 28.55
C ARG A 63 -13.62 23.87 29.56
N GLU A 64 -12.37 23.43 29.64
CA GLU A 64 -11.34 24.02 30.50
C GLU A 64 -10.90 25.40 30.00
N GLU A 65 -10.76 25.59 28.68
CA GLU A 65 -10.50 26.90 28.05
C GLU A 65 -11.67 27.87 28.25
N GLU A 66 -12.91 27.43 28.04
CA GLU A 66 -14.12 28.23 28.26
C GLU A 66 -14.27 28.64 29.75
N ALA A 67 -14.00 27.73 30.70
CA ALA A 67 -14.02 28.03 32.12
C ALA A 67 -12.92 29.03 32.53
N ALA A 68 -11.70 28.89 32.00
CA ALA A 68 -10.62 29.84 32.21
C ALA A 68 -10.95 31.23 31.63
N TYR A 69 -11.55 31.27 30.44
CA TYR A 69 -12.00 32.51 29.80
C TYR A 69 -13.05 33.25 30.64
N VAL A 70 -14.07 32.54 31.14
CA VAL A 70 -15.10 33.12 32.02
C VAL A 70 -14.49 33.63 33.34
N SER A 71 -13.61 32.86 33.98
CA SER A 71 -12.91 33.24 35.22
C SER A 71 -12.06 34.52 35.05
N SER A 72 -11.41 34.68 33.89
CA SER A 72 -10.63 35.87 33.56
C SER A 72 -11.48 37.14 33.33
N HIS A 73 -12.78 37.00 33.04
CA HIS A 73 -13.67 38.14 32.80
C HIS A 73 -14.51 38.52 34.03
N SER A 74 -14.91 37.55 34.86
CA SER A 74 -15.72 37.79 36.07
C SER A 74 -15.00 38.64 37.14
N SER A 75 -13.67 38.69 37.10
CA SER A 75 -12.82 39.50 37.99
C SER A 75 -12.77 41.00 37.65
N SER A 76 -13.54 41.47 36.65
CA SER A 76 -13.49 42.85 36.13
C SER A 76 -14.55 43.81 36.71
N GLN A 77 -15.53 43.35 37.51
CA GLN A 77 -16.65 44.20 37.98
C GLN A 77 -17.05 43.97 39.43
N THR A 78 -16.44 44.67 40.38
CA THR A 78 -17.12 45.28 41.55
C THR A 78 -16.18 46.21 42.33
N GLN A 79 -16.64 47.41 42.66
CA GLN A 79 -16.05 48.30 43.68
C GLN A 79 -17.15 48.75 44.66
N PRO A 80 -16.85 48.76 45.97
CA PRO A 80 -17.40 49.76 46.90
C PRO A 80 -16.30 50.63 47.56
N PRO A 81 -16.65 51.75 48.24
CA PRO A 81 -15.69 52.80 48.60
C PRO A 81 -15.22 52.85 50.08
N GLN A 82 -14.03 53.46 50.25
CA GLN A 82 -13.54 54.27 51.40
C GLN A 82 -13.82 53.86 52.87
N SER A 83 -12.74 53.63 53.65
CA SER A 83 -12.42 54.40 54.87
C SER A 83 -11.03 54.08 55.47
N GLN A 84 -10.59 54.93 56.39
CA GLN A 84 -9.21 55.23 56.83
C GLN A 84 -8.39 54.09 57.51
N SER A 85 -7.06 54.22 57.45
CA SER A 85 -5.99 53.82 58.42
C SER A 85 -6.17 52.54 59.28
N GLN A 86 -5.23 51.61 59.42
CA GLN A 86 -3.79 51.51 59.08
C GLN A 86 -3.36 50.02 59.40
N HIS A 87 -2.14 49.50 59.29
CA HIS A 87 -0.77 49.94 58.92
C HIS A 87 0.02 48.66 58.51
N SER A 88 1.07 48.65 57.70
CA SER A 88 1.22 49.06 56.28
C SER A 88 2.54 48.49 55.73
N LEU A 89 2.58 47.82 54.56
CA LEU A 89 3.86 47.52 53.88
C LEU A 89 3.74 47.36 52.34
N ALA A 90 3.61 48.47 51.61
CA ALA A 90 3.92 48.57 50.17
C ALA A 90 3.85 50.02 49.68
N THR A 91 4.88 50.51 48.97
CA THR A 91 4.78 51.65 48.03
C THR A 91 5.75 51.44 46.87
N PHE A 92 5.19 51.28 45.66
CA PHE A 92 5.89 51.33 44.38
C PHE A 92 6.18 52.79 43.95
N SER A 93 7.17 53.03 43.08
CA SER A 93 7.05 54.14 42.14
C SER A 93 7.96 54.08 40.91
N LYS A 94 7.35 54.45 39.77
CA LYS A 94 7.92 54.84 38.46
C LYS A 94 8.62 53.72 37.64
N PHE A 95 8.15 53.38 36.42
CA PHE A 95 7.97 54.16 35.17
C PHE A 95 9.33 54.27 34.44
N GLU A 96 9.47 53.98 33.13
CA GLU A 96 8.59 54.35 32.00
C GLU A 96 8.39 53.24 30.93
N GLU A 97 7.59 53.55 29.91
CA GLU A 97 7.05 52.68 28.85
C GLU A 97 8.01 52.48 27.65
N LYS A 98 8.03 51.26 27.06
CA LYS A 98 8.24 51.13 25.60
C LYS A 98 7.54 49.90 24.99
N LYS A 99 6.87 50.11 23.85
CA LYS A 99 6.03 49.11 23.17
C LYS A 99 6.81 48.19 22.22
N THR A 100 6.52 46.89 22.29
CA THR A 100 6.50 45.96 21.14
C THR A 100 5.35 44.98 21.35
N ASN A 101 4.52 44.76 20.33
CA ASN A 101 3.27 44.00 20.47
C ASN A 101 2.95 43.28 19.16
N GLU A 102 3.41 42.04 19.03
CA GLU A 102 3.15 41.19 17.87
C GLU A 102 1.94 40.29 18.14
N LYS A 103 0.81 40.55 17.46
CA LYS A 103 -0.44 39.81 17.64
C LYS A 103 -0.81 38.96 16.43
N THR A 104 -0.74 37.65 16.64
CA THR A 104 -1.76 36.64 16.27
C THR A 104 -2.72 37.03 15.14
N ARG A 105 -2.48 36.50 13.93
CA ARG A 105 -3.45 36.54 12.83
C ARG A 105 -4.49 35.42 12.96
N LYS A 106 -5.77 35.80 12.91
CA LYS A 106 -6.92 34.88 12.94
C LYS A 106 -7.26 34.36 11.52
N VAL A 107 -7.97 33.24 11.48
CA VAL A 107 -8.56 32.66 10.25
C VAL A 107 -9.54 33.63 9.59
N THR A 108 -9.57 33.66 8.26
CA THR A 108 -10.59 34.38 7.46
C THR A 108 -11.23 33.47 6.41
N THR A 109 -12.56 33.33 6.49
CA THR A 109 -13.41 32.68 5.49
C THR A 109 -13.89 33.67 4.44
N VAL A 110 -13.81 33.33 3.16
CA VAL A 110 -14.51 34.06 2.08
C VAL A 110 -15.08 33.08 1.06
N LYS A 111 -16.34 33.31 0.63
CA LYS A 111 -17.01 32.58 -0.45
C LYS A 111 -16.97 33.41 -1.75
N LYS A 112 -16.90 32.72 -2.89
CA LYS A 112 -17.39 33.12 -4.23
C LYS A 112 -16.99 34.51 -4.78
N PHE A 113 -16.31 34.50 -5.93
CA PHE A 113 -16.61 35.42 -7.04
C PHE A 113 -16.69 34.63 -8.36
N PHE A 114 -17.51 35.11 -9.30
CA PHE A 114 -17.84 34.45 -10.58
C PHE A 114 -18.28 35.50 -11.61
N SER A 115 -18.17 35.17 -12.91
CA SER A 115 -18.83 35.85 -14.05
C SER A 115 -18.23 37.21 -14.51
N PRO A 116 -18.51 37.67 -15.76
CA PRO A 116 -18.55 36.90 -17.03
C PRO A 116 -17.99 37.67 -18.27
N SER A 117 -18.02 37.01 -19.45
CA SER A 117 -18.05 37.63 -20.81
C SER A 117 -16.77 38.31 -21.36
N SER A 118 -16.56 38.45 -22.68
CA SER A 118 -17.24 37.91 -23.90
C SER A 118 -16.30 37.89 -25.14
N ARG A 119 -16.83 37.51 -26.32
CA ARG A 119 -16.12 37.23 -27.59
C ARG A 119 -15.71 38.49 -28.37
N THR A 120 -14.53 38.48 -29.01
CA THR A 120 -14.28 39.09 -30.35
C THR A 120 -13.20 38.31 -31.12
N ALA A 121 -13.22 38.41 -32.45
CA ALA A 121 -12.25 37.84 -33.40
C ALA A 121 -12.52 38.43 -34.82
N PRO A 122 -11.66 38.23 -35.85
CA PRO A 122 -10.23 37.92 -35.86
C PRO A 122 -9.41 39.00 -36.63
N LYS A 123 -8.07 38.87 -36.67
CA LYS A 123 -7.24 39.42 -37.76
C LYS A 123 -6.10 38.44 -38.13
N LYS A 124 -5.48 38.69 -39.28
CA LYS A 124 -4.59 37.79 -40.04
C LYS A 124 -3.19 38.42 -40.18
N GLU A 125 -2.22 37.65 -40.69
CA GLU A 125 -0.80 38.01 -40.94
C GLU A 125 0.06 38.07 -39.67
N SER A 126 1.34 37.66 -39.64
CA SER A 126 2.14 36.84 -40.59
C SER A 126 3.33 36.19 -39.85
N HIS A 127 4.13 35.37 -40.54
CA HIS A 127 5.40 34.77 -40.06
C HIS A 127 6.37 35.82 -39.45
N GLU A 128 7.32 35.50 -38.55
CA GLU A 128 8.05 34.23 -38.39
C GLU A 128 8.71 34.05 -36.99
N GLY A 129 9.24 32.85 -36.71
CA GLY A 129 10.51 32.72 -35.97
C GLY A 129 10.53 32.79 -34.44
N LYS A 130 9.86 31.88 -33.73
CA LYS A 130 10.30 31.47 -32.37
C LYS A 130 9.82 30.06 -32.00
N THR A 131 10.73 29.21 -31.54
CA THR A 131 10.47 27.81 -31.16
C THR A 131 9.68 27.75 -29.84
N PRO A 132 8.48 27.11 -29.82
CA PRO A 132 7.77 26.90 -28.57
C PRO A 132 8.45 25.79 -27.77
N SER A 133 8.91 26.10 -26.57
CA SER A 133 9.33 25.07 -25.61
C SER A 133 8.14 24.14 -25.33
N PRO A 134 8.32 22.80 -25.36
CA PRO A 134 7.22 21.89 -25.09
C PRO A 134 6.83 21.96 -23.61
N SER A 135 5.79 22.72 -23.30
CA SER A 135 5.11 22.66 -22.01
C SER A 135 4.65 21.22 -21.79
N ILE A 136 5.26 20.52 -20.81
CA ILE A 136 5.04 19.09 -20.57
C ILE A 136 3.67 18.87 -19.90
N THR A 137 2.61 19.06 -20.68
CA THR A 137 1.30 18.48 -20.42
C THR A 137 1.51 16.98 -20.26
N ARG A 138 1.25 16.46 -19.05
CA ARG A 138 1.68 15.15 -18.55
C ARG A 138 1.10 13.99 -19.38
N GLN A 139 1.73 13.68 -20.52
CA GLN A 139 1.28 12.66 -21.47
C GLN A 139 1.11 11.31 -20.77
N SER A 140 -0.01 10.64 -21.06
CA SER A 140 -0.19 9.23 -20.71
C SER A 140 0.86 8.38 -21.43
N SER A 141 1.30 7.29 -20.81
CA SER A 141 2.24 6.38 -21.50
C SER A 141 1.50 5.64 -22.61
N ILE A 142 2.22 5.28 -23.68
CA ILE A 142 1.68 4.52 -24.82
C ILE A 142 0.97 3.24 -24.36
N GLU A 143 1.50 2.61 -23.30
CA GLU A 143 0.94 1.46 -22.59
C GLU A 143 -0.37 1.80 -21.85
N THR A 144 -0.44 2.93 -21.13
CA THR A 144 -1.68 3.42 -20.51
C THR A 144 -2.78 3.67 -21.55
N ASP A 145 -2.42 4.23 -22.70
CA ASP A 145 -3.38 4.49 -23.79
C ASP A 145 -3.82 3.19 -24.46
N ARG A 146 -2.90 2.22 -24.63
CA ARG A 146 -3.22 0.87 -25.09
C ARG A 146 -4.20 0.18 -24.14
N VAL A 147 -3.88 0.10 -22.85
CA VAL A 147 -4.76 -0.52 -21.84
C VAL A 147 -6.11 0.20 -21.77
N SER A 148 -6.16 1.52 -21.98
CA SER A 148 -7.41 2.26 -22.07
C SER A 148 -8.25 1.88 -23.30
N ARG A 149 -7.64 1.67 -24.47
CA ARG A 149 -8.34 1.17 -25.67
C ARG A 149 -8.81 -0.27 -25.49
N ASP A 150 -7.92 -1.15 -25.06
CA ASP A 150 -8.18 -2.59 -24.86
C ASP A 150 -9.34 -2.80 -23.85
N PHE A 151 -9.38 -2.01 -22.76
CA PHE A 151 -10.47 -2.01 -21.78
C PHE A 151 -11.80 -1.50 -22.35
N VAL A 152 -11.80 -0.39 -23.10
CA VAL A 152 -13.02 0.12 -23.75
C VAL A 152 -13.56 -0.87 -24.78
N GLU A 153 -12.70 -1.53 -25.56
CA GLU A 153 -13.10 -2.54 -26.54
C GLU A 153 -13.72 -3.77 -25.86
N PHE A 154 -13.08 -4.29 -24.82
CA PHE A 154 -13.63 -5.37 -23.99
C PHE A 154 -15.02 -5.01 -23.45
N LEU A 155 -15.20 -3.79 -22.92
CA LEU A 155 -16.48 -3.37 -22.34
C LEU A 155 -17.58 -3.15 -23.38
N LYS A 156 -17.28 -2.95 -24.68
CA LYS A 156 -18.32 -2.96 -25.74
C LYS A 156 -19.07 -4.30 -25.80
N THR A 157 -18.37 -5.42 -25.56
CA THR A 157 -18.99 -6.75 -25.52
C THR A 157 -20.08 -6.87 -24.45
N LEU A 158 -19.99 -6.05 -23.40
CA LEU A 158 -20.93 -5.98 -22.27
C LEU A 158 -22.00 -4.89 -22.40
N GLN A 159 -22.10 -4.22 -23.56
CA GLN A 159 -23.20 -3.32 -23.95
C GLN A 159 -23.56 -2.21 -22.95
N LYS A 160 -24.70 -2.34 -22.22
CA LYS A 160 -25.15 -1.33 -21.23
C LYS A 160 -24.28 -1.38 -19.95
N PRO A 161 -24.13 -2.52 -19.26
CA PRO A 161 -23.17 -2.69 -18.17
C PRO A 161 -21.77 -2.15 -18.47
N GLY A 162 -21.23 -2.44 -19.66
CA GLY A 162 -19.89 -2.00 -20.06
C GLY A 162 -19.67 -0.49 -19.92
N ARG A 163 -20.65 0.33 -20.32
CA ARG A 163 -20.56 1.80 -20.19
C ARG A 163 -20.53 2.27 -18.74
N GLU A 164 -21.31 1.63 -17.87
CA GLU A 164 -21.38 2.01 -16.46
C GLU A 164 -20.14 1.53 -15.69
N ILE A 165 -19.60 0.35 -15.99
CA ILE A 165 -18.30 -0.14 -15.47
C ILE A 165 -17.18 0.83 -15.85
N HIS A 166 -17.10 1.25 -17.13
CA HIS A 166 -16.11 2.23 -17.58
C HIS A 166 -16.24 3.57 -16.85
N LYS A 167 -17.47 4.09 -16.72
CA LYS A 167 -17.79 5.34 -16.01
C LYS A 167 -17.39 5.28 -14.54
N GLN A 168 -17.69 4.19 -13.83
CA GLN A 168 -17.32 4.02 -12.42
C GLN A 168 -15.81 3.86 -12.25
N SER A 169 -15.15 3.04 -13.08
CA SER A 169 -13.69 2.87 -13.05
C SER A 169 -12.95 4.19 -13.34
N ARG A 170 -13.43 4.97 -14.31
CA ARG A 170 -12.88 6.30 -14.62
C ARG A 170 -13.08 7.29 -13.46
N GLY A 171 -14.30 7.41 -12.94
CA GLY A 171 -14.61 8.31 -11.82
C GLY A 171 -13.84 7.95 -10.54
N PHE A 172 -13.56 6.65 -10.32
CA PHE A 172 -12.69 6.19 -9.24
C PHE A 172 -11.24 6.69 -9.43
N ILE A 173 -10.64 6.51 -10.61
CA ILE A 173 -9.29 7.02 -10.92
C ILE A 173 -9.21 8.54 -10.76
N GLU A 174 -10.24 9.27 -11.23
CA GLU A 174 -10.32 10.74 -11.09
C GLU A 174 -10.49 11.16 -9.62
N SER A 175 -11.17 10.38 -8.78
CA SER A 175 -11.23 10.59 -7.32
C SER A 175 -9.88 10.32 -6.64
N MET A 176 -9.20 9.22 -6.99
CA MET A 176 -7.88 8.86 -6.43
C MET A 176 -6.80 9.89 -6.78
N GLY A 177 -6.86 10.52 -7.96
CA GLY A 177 -5.92 11.59 -8.36
C GLY A 177 -5.94 12.83 -7.46
N ASN A 178 -7.00 13.01 -6.66
CA ASN A 178 -7.16 14.10 -5.70
C ASN A 178 -6.78 13.71 -4.26
N LYS A 179 -6.46 12.43 -3.99
CA LYS A 179 -6.22 11.88 -2.65
C LYS A 179 -4.72 11.68 -2.36
N LYS A 180 -3.89 12.68 -2.67
CA LYS A 180 -2.42 12.55 -2.61
C LYS A 180 -1.86 12.47 -1.18
N ASP A 181 -2.58 13.04 -0.23
CA ASP A 181 -2.12 13.23 1.15
C ASP A 181 -2.52 12.05 2.07
N LEU A 182 -3.12 10.99 1.52
CA LEU A 182 -3.51 9.78 2.24
C LEU A 182 -2.33 8.81 2.41
N SER A 183 -2.40 7.96 3.45
CA SER A 183 -1.42 6.87 3.62
C SER A 183 -1.56 5.79 2.54
N ALA A 184 -0.53 4.97 2.35
CA ALA A 184 -0.57 3.84 1.42
C ALA A 184 -1.67 2.81 1.77
N GLU A 185 -2.02 2.72 3.06
CA GLU A 185 -3.06 1.86 3.64
C GLU A 185 -4.45 2.45 3.38
N GLU A 186 -4.63 3.77 3.51
CA GLU A 186 -5.90 4.45 3.19
C GLU A 186 -6.17 4.46 1.68
N LEU A 187 -5.11 4.55 0.86
CA LEU A 187 -5.16 4.33 -0.59
C LEU A 187 -5.51 2.87 -0.92
N SER A 188 -5.03 1.90 -0.13
CA SER A 188 -5.40 0.49 -0.24
C SER A 188 -6.88 0.29 0.09
N GLU A 189 -7.37 0.78 1.23
CA GLU A 189 -8.79 0.73 1.62
C GLU A 189 -9.69 1.30 0.50
N CYS A 190 -9.35 2.48 -0.06
CA CYS A 190 -10.08 3.06 -1.19
C CYS A 190 -10.17 2.13 -2.44
N VAL A 191 -9.10 1.38 -2.74
CA VAL A 191 -9.07 0.43 -3.89
C VAL A 191 -9.84 -0.84 -3.58
N GLN A 192 -9.73 -1.36 -2.36
CA GLN A 192 -10.39 -2.59 -1.93
C GLN A 192 -11.91 -2.40 -1.81
N ASP A 193 -12.37 -1.27 -1.28
CA ASP A 193 -13.79 -0.88 -1.26
C ASP A 193 -14.36 -0.74 -2.67
N PHE A 194 -13.57 -0.18 -3.60
CA PHE A 194 -13.95 -0.10 -5.02
C PHE A 194 -14.05 -1.48 -5.66
N TYR A 195 -13.12 -2.41 -5.39
CA TYR A 195 -13.21 -3.77 -5.90
C TYR A 195 -14.43 -4.51 -5.36
N GLN A 196 -14.68 -4.45 -4.04
CA GLN A 196 -15.84 -5.09 -3.41
C GLN A 196 -17.15 -4.53 -3.99
N GLY A 197 -17.31 -3.21 -3.97
CA GLY A 197 -18.50 -2.53 -4.48
C GLY A 197 -18.73 -2.72 -6.00
N MET A 198 -17.68 -2.93 -6.79
CA MET A 198 -17.79 -3.33 -8.20
C MET A 198 -18.20 -4.81 -8.31
N SER A 199 -17.55 -5.71 -7.59
CA SER A 199 -17.80 -7.15 -7.62
C SER A 199 -19.25 -7.48 -7.26
N ASP A 200 -19.78 -6.90 -6.17
CA ASP A 200 -21.17 -7.11 -5.74
C ASP A 200 -22.19 -6.64 -6.80
N ARG A 201 -21.91 -5.52 -7.48
CA ARG A 201 -22.75 -5.02 -8.59
C ARG A 201 -22.72 -5.95 -9.80
N LEU A 202 -21.55 -6.47 -10.14
CA LEU A 202 -21.36 -7.42 -11.24
C LEU A 202 -22.01 -8.78 -10.92
N LEU A 203 -21.91 -9.26 -9.68
CA LEU A 203 -22.50 -10.52 -9.22
C LEU A 203 -24.02 -10.48 -9.32
N ASN A 204 -24.64 -9.39 -8.85
CA ASN A 204 -26.07 -9.12 -9.02
C ASN A 204 -26.46 -9.06 -10.51
N HIS A 205 -25.71 -8.34 -11.33
CA HIS A 205 -25.99 -8.22 -12.77
C HIS A 205 -25.86 -9.56 -13.52
N PHE A 206 -24.83 -10.36 -13.24
CA PHE A 206 -24.58 -11.65 -13.87
C PHE A 206 -25.25 -12.83 -13.17
N LYS A 207 -26.25 -12.59 -12.30
CA LYS A 207 -27.05 -13.61 -11.61
C LYS A 207 -26.21 -14.65 -10.87
N GLY A 208 -25.16 -14.22 -10.16
CA GLY A 208 -24.27 -15.10 -9.38
C GLY A 208 -23.15 -15.78 -10.16
N SER A 209 -22.98 -15.52 -11.47
CA SER A 209 -21.96 -16.17 -12.30
C SER A 209 -20.54 -15.63 -12.02
N SER A 210 -19.84 -16.23 -11.05
CA SER A 210 -18.48 -15.81 -10.63
C SER A 210 -17.52 -15.65 -11.81
N GLU A 211 -17.36 -16.66 -12.68
CA GLU A 211 -16.44 -16.62 -13.83
C GLU A 211 -16.59 -15.35 -14.69
N LYS A 212 -17.83 -14.85 -14.84
CA LYS A 212 -18.10 -13.61 -15.59
C LYS A 212 -17.77 -12.36 -14.79
N VAL A 213 -17.96 -12.37 -13.46
CA VAL A 213 -17.46 -11.32 -12.56
C VAL A 213 -15.93 -11.29 -12.60
N ASP A 214 -15.27 -12.44 -12.37
CA ASP A 214 -13.82 -12.58 -12.34
C ASP A 214 -13.17 -12.08 -13.63
N ARG A 215 -13.69 -12.48 -14.80
CA ARG A 215 -13.19 -12.02 -16.12
C ARG A 215 -13.38 -10.52 -16.36
N VAL A 216 -14.35 -9.87 -15.72
CA VAL A 216 -14.53 -8.41 -15.79
C VAL A 216 -13.64 -7.71 -14.77
N MET A 217 -13.57 -8.22 -13.55
CA MET A 217 -12.71 -7.69 -12.48
C MET A 217 -11.22 -7.77 -12.85
N ASP A 218 -10.79 -8.82 -13.54
CA ASP A 218 -9.48 -8.94 -14.16
C ASP A 218 -9.13 -7.75 -15.07
N GLN A 219 -10.09 -7.27 -15.87
CA GLN A 219 -9.91 -6.13 -16.77
C GLN A 219 -10.03 -4.79 -16.03
N VAL A 220 -10.86 -4.72 -14.99
CA VAL A 220 -10.98 -3.55 -14.11
C VAL A 220 -9.67 -3.33 -13.34
N GLU A 221 -9.10 -4.35 -12.68
CA GLU A 221 -7.79 -4.27 -12.02
C GLU A 221 -6.73 -3.79 -13.01
N LYS A 222 -6.62 -4.45 -14.17
CA LYS A 222 -5.67 -4.07 -15.22
C LYS A 222 -5.80 -2.61 -15.64
N TYR A 223 -7.02 -2.12 -15.84
CA TYR A 223 -7.25 -0.72 -16.22
C TYR A 223 -6.93 0.26 -15.09
N ILE A 224 -7.43 0.05 -13.86
CA ILE A 224 -7.21 1.00 -12.78
C ILE A 224 -5.75 1.01 -12.31
N MET A 225 -5.12 -0.16 -12.19
CA MET A 225 -3.75 -0.26 -11.68
C MET A 225 -2.73 0.28 -12.68
N THR A 226 -2.89 0.03 -13.99
CA THR A 226 -2.02 0.65 -15.01
C THR A 226 -2.05 2.18 -14.97
N ARG A 227 -3.14 2.80 -14.49
CA ARG A 227 -3.28 4.26 -14.36
C ARG A 227 -2.83 4.79 -12.99
N LEU A 228 -3.08 4.03 -11.92
CA LEU A 228 -2.74 4.43 -10.55
C LEU A 228 -1.31 4.07 -10.12
N TYR A 229 -0.63 3.14 -10.80
CA TYR A 229 0.71 2.65 -10.45
C TYR A 229 1.71 3.77 -10.10
N LYS A 230 1.77 4.83 -10.90
CA LYS A 230 2.65 6.02 -10.69
C LYS A 230 2.33 6.87 -9.45
N SER A 231 1.31 6.50 -8.67
CA SER A 231 0.86 7.18 -7.44
C SER A 231 0.66 6.24 -6.25
N VAL A 232 0.77 4.92 -6.45
CA VAL A 232 0.54 3.93 -5.38
C VAL A 232 1.60 2.83 -5.28
N PHE A 233 2.55 2.73 -6.22
CA PHE A 233 3.72 1.88 -6.11
C PHE A 233 4.88 2.69 -5.50
N CYS A 234 5.47 2.21 -4.40
CA CYS A 234 6.56 2.89 -3.67
C CYS A 234 6.25 4.38 -3.38
N PRO A 235 5.13 4.70 -2.68
CA PRO A 235 4.74 6.09 -2.43
C PRO A 235 5.67 6.75 -1.40
N GLU A 236 5.99 8.03 -1.62
CA GLU A 236 6.85 8.87 -0.76
C GLU A 236 6.33 8.98 0.70
N THR A 237 5.06 8.68 0.94
CA THR A 237 4.42 8.62 2.26
C THR A 237 4.66 7.33 3.04
N SER A 238 5.38 6.36 2.46
CA SER A 238 5.70 5.06 3.07
C SER A 238 7.20 4.89 3.37
N ASP A 239 7.57 3.79 4.02
CA ASP A 239 8.97 3.37 4.20
C ASP A 239 9.41 2.28 3.21
N ASP A 240 8.61 2.02 2.15
CA ASP A 240 8.84 0.95 1.17
C ASP A 240 10.24 1.06 0.52
N GLU A 241 10.67 2.26 0.10
CA GLU A 241 12.01 2.49 -0.50
C GLU A 241 13.15 2.19 0.49
N LYS A 242 12.98 2.56 1.77
CA LYS A 242 13.99 2.31 2.81
C LYS A 242 14.14 0.80 3.06
N LYS A 243 13.02 0.08 3.06
CA LYS A 243 12.97 -1.39 3.14
C LYS A 243 13.59 -2.05 1.91
N ASP A 244 13.34 -1.51 0.71
CA ASP A 244 13.95 -1.98 -0.54
C ASP A 244 15.47 -1.87 -0.51
N LEU A 245 16.01 -0.69 -0.16
CA LEU A 245 17.44 -0.47 -0.04
C LEU A 245 18.05 -1.40 1.01
N ALA A 246 17.48 -1.46 2.22
CA ALA A 246 17.95 -2.35 3.28
C ALA A 246 17.98 -3.82 2.84
N THR A 247 16.93 -4.29 2.17
CA THR A 247 16.85 -5.68 1.64
C THR A 247 17.89 -5.91 0.55
N GLN A 248 18.04 -4.99 -0.41
CA GLN A 248 19.02 -5.12 -1.50
C GLN A 248 20.46 -5.14 -0.97
N HIS A 249 20.77 -4.32 0.05
CA HIS A 249 22.04 -4.34 0.75
C HIS A 249 22.26 -5.64 1.53
N ARG A 250 21.23 -6.19 2.21
CA ARG A 250 21.31 -7.48 2.90
C ARG A 250 21.58 -8.63 1.92
N ILE A 251 20.81 -8.74 0.83
CA ILE A 251 21.04 -9.78 -0.20
C ILE A 251 22.46 -9.66 -0.78
N ARG A 252 22.91 -8.43 -1.08
CA ARG A 252 24.28 -8.18 -1.56
C ARG A 252 25.35 -8.61 -0.54
N ALA A 253 25.10 -8.46 0.75
CA ALA A 253 26.00 -8.92 1.82
C ALA A 253 25.98 -10.45 2.04
N LEU A 254 25.02 -11.16 1.46
CA LEU A 254 24.86 -12.62 1.51
C LEU A 254 25.34 -13.32 0.22
N HIS A 255 26.09 -12.62 -0.64
CA HIS A 255 26.59 -13.13 -1.94
C HIS A 255 27.50 -14.39 -1.85
N TRP A 256 27.92 -14.78 -0.64
CA TRP A 256 28.82 -15.89 -0.33
C TRP A 256 28.08 -17.16 0.10
N VAL A 257 26.75 -17.08 0.30
CA VAL A 257 25.91 -18.23 0.69
C VAL A 257 25.78 -19.21 -0.49
N THR A 258 26.00 -20.49 -0.23
CA THR A 258 25.99 -21.55 -1.27
C THR A 258 24.76 -22.46 -1.19
N ILE A 259 24.53 -23.22 -2.27
CA ILE A 259 23.51 -24.29 -2.37
C ILE A 259 23.60 -25.25 -1.16
N GLN A 260 24.83 -25.65 -0.80
CA GLN A 260 25.08 -26.60 0.29
C GLN A 260 24.79 -26.00 1.67
N MET A 261 25.04 -24.70 1.87
CA MET A 261 24.72 -24.02 3.14
C MET A 261 23.21 -23.95 3.42
N LEU A 262 22.40 -23.85 2.36
CA LEU A 262 20.95 -23.81 2.45
C LEU A 262 20.31 -25.21 2.31
N CYS A 263 21.11 -26.27 2.16
CA CYS A 263 20.63 -27.63 1.87
C CYS A 263 19.70 -27.70 0.64
N VAL A 264 19.95 -26.87 -0.37
CA VAL A 264 19.10 -26.74 -1.57
C VAL A 264 19.20 -28.00 -2.45
N PRO A 265 18.08 -28.70 -2.75
CA PRO A 265 18.08 -29.94 -3.52
C PRO A 265 18.00 -29.66 -5.02
N VAL A 266 19.01 -28.95 -5.55
CA VAL A 266 19.12 -28.54 -6.95
C VAL A 266 20.55 -28.76 -7.42
N ASP A 267 20.73 -29.49 -8.52
CA ASP A 267 22.02 -29.75 -9.15
C ASP A 267 22.18 -28.93 -10.43
N GLU A 268 22.88 -27.79 -10.34
CA GLU A 268 23.12 -26.87 -11.47
C GLU A 268 24.10 -27.42 -12.52
N GLU A 269 24.79 -28.54 -12.27
CA GLU A 269 25.61 -29.22 -13.30
C GLU A 269 24.73 -29.89 -14.38
N ILE A 270 23.44 -30.13 -14.07
CA ILE A 270 22.45 -30.64 -15.03
C ILE A 270 21.92 -29.47 -15.89
N PRO A 271 22.09 -29.45 -17.22
CA PRO A 271 21.74 -28.29 -18.04
C PRO A 271 20.26 -27.87 -17.99
N GLU A 272 19.32 -28.82 -17.89
CA GLU A 272 17.88 -28.53 -17.74
C GLU A 272 17.55 -27.86 -16.39
N VAL A 273 18.30 -28.23 -15.35
CA VAL A 273 18.16 -27.65 -14.01
C VAL A 273 18.74 -26.24 -13.99
N SER A 274 19.92 -26.04 -14.59
CA SER A 274 20.55 -24.73 -14.75
C SER A 274 19.66 -23.75 -15.55
N ASP A 275 19.10 -24.19 -16.68
CA ASP A 275 18.12 -23.43 -17.47
C ASP A 275 16.84 -23.10 -16.66
N SER A 276 16.36 -24.03 -15.85
CA SER A 276 15.24 -23.78 -14.93
C SER A 276 15.58 -22.75 -13.85
N VAL A 277 16.79 -22.79 -13.28
CA VAL A 277 17.29 -21.79 -12.32
C VAL A 277 17.40 -20.40 -12.95
N VAL A 278 17.95 -20.29 -14.16
CA VAL A 278 18.05 -19.03 -14.91
C VAL A 278 16.66 -18.46 -15.23
N LYS A 279 15.69 -19.31 -15.59
CA LYS A 279 14.29 -18.88 -15.81
C LYS A 279 13.63 -18.39 -14.52
N ALA A 280 13.81 -19.08 -13.40
CA ALA A 280 13.30 -18.64 -12.10
C ALA A 280 13.90 -17.29 -11.65
N ILE A 281 15.20 -17.06 -11.88
CA ILE A 281 15.88 -15.77 -11.66
C ILE A 281 15.30 -14.69 -12.59
N THR A 282 15.07 -15.01 -13.86
CA THR A 282 14.52 -14.07 -14.85
C THR A 282 13.12 -13.63 -14.48
N ASP A 283 12.24 -14.57 -14.12
CA ASP A 283 10.85 -14.29 -13.74
C ASP A 283 10.74 -13.37 -12.50
N ILE A 284 11.54 -13.62 -11.45
CA ILE A 284 11.47 -12.81 -10.23
C ILE A 284 12.03 -11.38 -10.43
N ILE A 285 12.93 -11.19 -11.40
CA ILE A 285 13.39 -9.85 -11.84
C ILE A 285 12.33 -9.17 -12.73
N GLU A 286 11.73 -9.91 -13.67
CA GLU A 286 10.66 -9.45 -14.56
C GLU A 286 9.40 -8.96 -13.81
N MET A 287 9.20 -9.37 -12.56
CA MET A 287 8.12 -8.89 -11.68
C MET A 287 8.09 -7.36 -11.57
N ASP A 288 9.23 -6.70 -11.40
CA ASP A 288 9.29 -5.26 -11.09
C ASP A 288 8.68 -4.35 -12.18
N PRO A 289 9.02 -4.48 -13.48
CA PRO A 289 8.45 -3.64 -14.54
C PRO A 289 6.95 -3.87 -14.82
N LYS A 290 6.33 -4.97 -14.38
CA LYS A 290 4.88 -5.17 -14.55
C LYS A 290 4.10 -4.14 -13.72
N ARG A 291 3.01 -3.56 -14.24
CA ARG A 291 2.21 -2.55 -13.50
C ARG A 291 0.96 -3.09 -12.80
N VAL A 292 0.50 -4.29 -13.15
CA VAL A 292 -0.72 -4.88 -12.62
C VAL A 292 -0.35 -5.87 -11.50
N PRO A 293 -1.01 -5.86 -10.32
CA PRO A 293 -0.75 -6.83 -9.25
C PRO A 293 -0.83 -8.29 -9.72
N ARG A 294 -1.85 -8.64 -10.52
CA ARG A 294 -1.93 -9.95 -11.19
C ARG A 294 -0.72 -10.29 -12.05
N ASP A 295 -0.21 -9.35 -12.84
CA ASP A 295 0.93 -9.61 -13.74
C ASP A 295 2.22 -9.84 -12.92
N LYS A 296 2.35 -9.20 -11.74
CA LYS A 296 3.43 -9.49 -10.77
C LYS A 296 3.27 -10.88 -10.13
N LEU A 297 2.05 -11.26 -9.72
CA LEU A 297 1.75 -12.60 -9.21
C LEU A 297 1.99 -13.70 -10.25
N ALA A 298 1.79 -13.41 -11.54
CA ALA A 298 2.10 -14.33 -12.62
C ALA A 298 3.60 -14.64 -12.70
N CYS A 299 4.46 -13.62 -12.61
CA CYS A 299 5.92 -13.79 -12.50
C CYS A 299 6.31 -14.63 -11.27
N ILE A 300 5.75 -14.34 -10.10
CA ILE A 300 5.96 -15.11 -8.86
C ILE A 300 5.57 -16.59 -9.03
N THR A 301 4.43 -16.85 -9.67
CA THR A 301 3.93 -18.21 -9.94
C THR A 301 4.78 -18.95 -10.99
N SER A 302 5.30 -18.23 -11.98
CA SER A 302 6.18 -18.78 -13.03
C SER A 302 7.55 -19.14 -12.46
N CYS A 303 8.18 -18.25 -11.70
CA CYS A 303 9.39 -18.50 -10.91
C CYS A 303 9.25 -19.74 -10.02
N SER A 304 8.12 -19.85 -9.30
CA SER A 304 7.80 -21.03 -8.48
C SER A 304 7.72 -22.31 -9.31
N LYS A 305 7.11 -22.28 -10.50
CA LYS A 305 7.00 -23.46 -11.39
C LYS A 305 8.35 -23.90 -11.96
N HIS A 306 9.26 -22.96 -12.22
CA HIS A 306 10.63 -23.28 -12.60
C HIS A 306 11.44 -23.88 -11.44
N ILE A 307 11.29 -23.38 -10.21
CA ILE A 307 11.84 -24.01 -8.99
C ILE A 307 11.33 -25.45 -8.83
N PHE A 308 10.01 -25.67 -8.96
CA PHE A 308 9.43 -27.01 -8.89
C PHE A 308 9.96 -27.96 -9.99
N SER A 309 10.25 -27.44 -11.19
CA SER A 309 10.87 -28.25 -12.26
C SER A 309 12.32 -28.61 -11.93
N ALA A 310 13.13 -27.64 -11.49
CA ALA A 310 14.54 -27.82 -11.12
C ALA A 310 14.72 -28.89 -10.03
N ILE A 311 13.93 -28.81 -8.96
CA ILE A 311 13.97 -29.78 -7.85
C ILE A 311 13.50 -31.17 -8.35
N ARG A 312 12.43 -31.23 -9.14
CA ARG A 312 11.89 -32.51 -9.66
C ARG A 312 12.89 -33.22 -10.56
N VAL A 313 13.61 -32.52 -11.42
CA VAL A 313 14.65 -33.11 -12.29
C VAL A 313 15.88 -33.54 -11.46
N THR A 314 16.22 -32.80 -10.40
CA THR A 314 17.32 -33.17 -9.50
C THR A 314 17.00 -34.40 -8.63
N LYS A 315 15.79 -34.46 -8.04
CA LYS A 315 15.40 -35.54 -7.11
C LYS A 315 14.73 -36.75 -7.77
N ASN A 316 14.20 -36.61 -8.99
CA ASN A 316 13.20 -37.51 -9.60
C ASN A 316 11.92 -37.72 -8.77
N GLU A 317 11.64 -36.81 -7.81
CA GLU A 317 10.48 -36.84 -6.92
C GLU A 317 9.73 -35.50 -6.93
N PRO A 318 8.43 -35.45 -6.57
CA PRO A 318 7.72 -34.20 -6.31
C PRO A 318 8.37 -33.44 -5.15
N ALA A 319 8.64 -32.14 -5.34
CA ALA A 319 9.23 -31.31 -4.29
C ALA A 319 8.25 -31.06 -3.12
N SER A 320 8.77 -31.16 -1.90
CA SER A 320 8.09 -30.75 -0.68
C SER A 320 8.22 -29.23 -0.43
N ALA A 321 7.51 -28.71 0.58
CA ALA A 321 7.72 -27.33 1.05
C ALA A 321 9.14 -27.11 1.61
N ASP A 322 9.72 -28.13 2.24
CA ASP A 322 11.08 -28.12 2.79
C ASP A 322 12.15 -28.11 1.68
N ASP A 323 11.86 -28.69 0.51
CA ASP A 323 12.70 -28.56 -0.69
C ASP A 323 12.54 -27.17 -1.35
N PHE A 324 11.31 -26.65 -1.37
CA PHE A 324 10.95 -25.43 -2.10
C PHE A 324 11.50 -24.16 -1.45
N LEU A 325 11.30 -23.96 -0.15
CA LEU A 325 11.64 -22.69 0.52
C LEU A 325 13.15 -22.36 0.49
N PRO A 326 14.09 -23.29 0.77
CA PRO A 326 15.51 -23.02 0.61
C PRO A 326 15.89 -22.66 -0.82
N THR A 327 15.26 -23.33 -1.80
CA THR A 327 15.49 -23.07 -3.22
C THR A 327 15.00 -21.68 -3.62
N LEU A 328 13.84 -21.24 -3.12
CA LEU A 328 13.35 -19.87 -3.33
C LEU A 328 14.27 -18.82 -2.69
N ILE A 329 14.76 -19.06 -1.46
CA ILE A 329 15.74 -18.18 -0.80
C ILE A 329 17.00 -18.06 -1.67
N TYR A 330 17.52 -19.17 -2.19
CA TYR A 330 18.68 -19.20 -3.06
C TYR A 330 18.46 -18.44 -4.39
N ILE A 331 17.29 -18.62 -5.05
CA ILE A 331 16.92 -17.85 -6.25
C ILE A 331 16.84 -16.35 -5.94
N VAL A 332 16.24 -15.94 -4.83
CA VAL A 332 16.17 -14.52 -4.43
C VAL A 332 17.56 -13.95 -4.10
N LEU A 333 18.44 -14.74 -3.47
CA LEU A 333 19.84 -14.34 -3.22
C LEU A 333 20.63 -14.15 -4.53
N LYS A 334 20.50 -15.09 -5.48
CA LYS A 334 21.15 -15.00 -6.80
C LYS A 334 20.58 -13.87 -7.68
N ALA A 335 19.27 -13.62 -7.62
CA ALA A 335 18.59 -12.62 -8.44
C ALA A 335 18.72 -11.18 -7.91
N ASN A 336 18.79 -11.00 -6.59
CA ASN A 336 18.66 -9.71 -5.88
C ASN A 336 17.56 -8.79 -6.49
N PRO A 337 16.28 -9.21 -6.46
CA PRO A 337 15.23 -8.59 -7.27
C PRO A 337 15.05 -7.09 -6.98
N PRO A 338 14.93 -6.24 -8.02
CA PRO A 338 14.78 -4.81 -7.83
C PRO A 338 13.46 -4.49 -7.11
N ARG A 339 13.55 -3.60 -6.10
CA ARG A 339 12.41 -3.07 -5.33
C ARG A 339 11.50 -4.15 -4.73
N LEU A 340 12.09 -5.23 -4.21
CA LEU A 340 11.38 -6.42 -3.76
C LEU A 340 10.31 -6.14 -2.68
N GLN A 341 10.56 -5.25 -1.72
CA GLN A 341 9.59 -4.84 -0.69
C GLN A 341 8.45 -4.02 -1.29
N SER A 342 8.75 -3.02 -2.13
CA SER A 342 7.70 -2.26 -2.83
C SER A 342 6.83 -3.19 -3.69
N ASN A 343 7.43 -4.17 -4.36
CA ASN A 343 6.69 -5.15 -5.16
C ASN A 343 5.74 -6.01 -4.32
N ILE A 344 6.22 -6.54 -3.18
CA ILE A 344 5.40 -7.32 -2.27
C ILE A 344 4.28 -6.46 -1.69
N GLN A 345 4.60 -5.32 -1.08
CA GLN A 345 3.60 -4.43 -0.46
C GLN A 345 2.57 -3.91 -1.47
N TYR A 346 2.98 -3.66 -2.72
CA TYR A 346 2.05 -3.30 -3.79
C TYR A 346 1.04 -4.42 -4.11
N ILE A 347 1.48 -5.68 -4.14
CA ILE A 347 0.57 -6.83 -4.26
C ILE A 347 -0.35 -6.92 -3.03
N THR A 348 0.20 -6.81 -1.82
CA THR A 348 -0.54 -6.85 -0.54
C THR A 348 -1.66 -5.82 -0.49
N ARG A 349 -1.37 -4.59 -0.93
CA ARG A 349 -2.28 -3.44 -0.84
C ARG A 349 -3.31 -3.43 -1.98
N PHE A 350 -2.96 -3.85 -3.19
CA PHE A 350 -3.75 -3.50 -4.40
C PHE A 350 -4.18 -4.66 -5.30
N CYS A 351 -3.80 -5.91 -5.01
CA CYS A 351 -4.39 -7.08 -5.67
C CYS A 351 -5.86 -7.26 -5.26
N ASN A 352 -6.71 -7.71 -6.19
CA ASN A 352 -8.07 -8.15 -5.88
C ASN A 352 -8.07 -9.39 -4.95
N PRO A 353 -8.70 -9.37 -3.76
CA PRO A 353 -8.71 -10.49 -2.82
C PRO A 353 -9.43 -11.74 -3.34
N SER A 354 -10.45 -11.58 -4.19
CA SER A 354 -11.15 -12.69 -4.85
C SER A 354 -10.22 -13.51 -5.75
N ARG A 355 -9.07 -12.95 -6.13
CA ARG A 355 -8.08 -13.55 -7.05
C ARG A 355 -6.92 -14.27 -6.36
N LEU A 356 -7.08 -14.71 -5.11
CA LEU A 356 -6.10 -15.51 -4.36
C LEU A 356 -6.51 -17.01 -4.21
N PRO A 357 -6.63 -17.80 -5.30
CA PRO A 357 -6.68 -19.25 -5.22
C PRO A 357 -5.30 -19.81 -4.82
N GLY A 358 -5.29 -21.02 -4.25
CA GLY A 358 -4.15 -21.61 -3.52
C GLY A 358 -2.76 -21.38 -4.12
N GLU A 359 -2.54 -21.63 -5.41
CA GLU A 359 -1.22 -21.46 -6.06
C GLU A 359 -0.63 -20.05 -5.87
N GLN A 360 -1.43 -18.99 -6.11
CA GLN A 360 -0.93 -17.61 -5.96
C GLN A 360 -0.73 -17.25 -4.48
N THR A 361 -1.61 -17.73 -3.61
CA THR A 361 -1.51 -17.54 -2.15
C THR A 361 -0.27 -18.20 -1.57
N HIS A 362 0.05 -19.42 -1.98
CA HIS A 362 1.23 -20.14 -1.52
C HIS A 362 2.52 -19.43 -1.96
N ALA A 363 2.65 -19.10 -3.26
CA ALA A 363 3.86 -18.45 -3.77
C ALA A 363 4.09 -17.04 -3.16
N TYR A 364 3.01 -16.26 -2.96
CA TYR A 364 3.07 -14.99 -2.23
C TYR A 364 3.42 -15.18 -0.73
N THR A 365 2.94 -16.25 -0.10
CA THR A 365 3.28 -16.57 1.30
C THR A 365 4.76 -16.96 1.43
N PHE A 366 5.27 -17.82 0.54
CA PHE A 366 6.68 -18.22 0.54
C PHE A 366 7.64 -17.06 0.27
N ILE A 367 7.28 -16.10 -0.58
CA ILE A 367 8.08 -14.87 -0.75
C ILE A 367 8.07 -14.03 0.54
N ASN A 368 6.93 -13.88 1.22
CA ASN A 368 6.93 -13.23 2.55
C ASN A 368 7.78 -13.98 3.58
N SER A 369 7.76 -15.32 3.59
CA SER A 369 8.63 -16.13 4.44
C SER A 369 10.11 -15.92 4.11
N THR A 370 10.47 -15.86 2.82
CA THR A 370 11.83 -15.55 2.36
C THR A 370 12.28 -14.17 2.85
N MET A 371 11.40 -13.16 2.82
CA MET A 371 11.70 -11.82 3.31
C MET A 371 11.88 -11.75 4.83
N ILE A 372 11.09 -12.52 5.60
CA ILE A 372 11.26 -12.65 7.04
C ILE A 372 12.63 -13.27 7.35
N ILE A 373 13.00 -14.35 6.65
CA ILE A 373 14.28 -15.05 6.83
C ILE A 373 15.47 -14.14 6.46
N LEU A 374 15.36 -13.36 5.37
CA LEU A 374 16.37 -12.35 5.00
C LEU A 374 16.47 -11.19 6.00
N HIS A 375 15.51 -11.01 6.91
CA HIS A 375 15.53 -9.96 7.94
C HIS A 375 15.94 -10.49 9.33
N THR A 376 15.94 -11.81 9.55
CA THR A 376 16.38 -12.45 10.80
C THR A 376 17.73 -13.15 10.71
N ALA A 377 18.21 -13.49 9.51
CA ALA A 377 19.55 -14.02 9.24
C ALA A 377 20.55 -12.93 8.86
#